data_AF-A0AAX2IY49-F1
#
_entry.id   AF-A0AAX2IY49-F1
#
_cell.length_a   1.000
_cell.length_b   1.000
_cell.length_c   1.000
_cell.angle_alpha   90.00
_cell.angle_beta   90.00
_cell.angle_gamma   90.00
#
_symmetry.space_group_name_H-M   'P 1'
#
loop_
_entity.id
_entity.type
_entity.pdbx_description
1 polymer ?
#
loop_
_entity_poly.entity_id
_entity_poly.type
_entity_poly.pdbx_seq_one_letter_code
_entity_poly.pdbx_strand_id
1 'polypeptide(L)'
;MIKDILNTIASLIEENIVVFASERGKQFLQKIKADLASFKPINFYALDAEKQIKGALKLIESYCIEMNRILDELNHQSSVSLANEKLINKIKNILTNLKNKQNKINLLREKIPEGMLDVKRALYIAENSFLSESEPEEKELRLKFKSIKKFMSNLNKEYLNLIKKGGLLNTVLLDTTTLYWNQLHEYSTLLNQCRITLQKSHRLTEEGQLALRCFNNAIQKMPSKKHIINALKILNKSNNKTEVIEKIGFVSPHGREACMQLTCWGKKFFYIPRSEEMYHFDYDPKEDLNDTGGNCFGESMMFIHFLSKGAIRWLCPEAGLINFQLDQTRNLKLKKTALGEGETVVSDNSIHDSLHWKDMKPVLLDNPYFKPGSLCGVIFSMNDYTKAQREFTAGHMIVVAKLDTNLNPYKYIVYEKDFGAFGLTDDESLEYLISEQILPLYSGMNYSKIKLVKYGEASAETYDLLNEIKPQTSIPQKESTASDSINTYFDNAFFKLYKESNKENAINQVNETDVFGVCRN
;
A
#
# COMPACT_ATOMS: atom_id res chain seq x y z
N MET A 1 -20.76 0.89 3.55
CA MET A 1 -20.66 0.65 5.00
C MET A 1 -21.70 1.47 5.78
N ILE A 2 -21.73 2.81 5.69
CA ILE A 2 -22.87 3.60 6.26
C ILE A 2 -24.18 3.18 5.60
N LYS A 3 -24.17 3.03 4.26
CA LYS A 3 -25.30 2.49 3.50
C LYS A 3 -25.79 1.14 4.02
N ASP A 4 -24.90 0.23 4.42
CA ASP A 4 -25.30 -1.08 4.95
C ASP A 4 -25.88 -0.96 6.36
N ILE A 5 -25.34 -0.07 7.19
CA ILE A 5 -25.93 0.23 8.51
C ILE A 5 -27.34 0.80 8.31
N LEU A 6 -27.53 1.75 7.38
CA LEU A 6 -28.85 2.28 7.04
C LEU A 6 -29.80 1.20 6.50
N ASN A 7 -29.32 0.31 5.63
CA ASN A 7 -30.10 -0.85 5.17
C ASN A 7 -30.47 -1.77 6.34
N THR A 8 -29.54 -2.01 7.27
CA THR A 8 -29.77 -2.83 8.46
C THR A 8 -30.82 -2.20 9.37
N ILE A 9 -30.79 -0.87 9.54
CA ILE A 9 -31.82 -0.14 10.30
C ILE A 9 -33.18 -0.21 9.56
N ALA A 10 -33.21 -0.07 8.24
CA ALA A 10 -34.43 -0.21 7.45
C ALA A 10 -35.04 -1.61 7.63
N SER A 11 -34.24 -2.66 7.46
CA SER A 11 -34.67 -4.05 7.67
C SER A 11 -35.11 -4.30 9.11
N LEU A 12 -34.41 -3.75 10.11
CA LEU A 12 -34.82 -3.84 11.51
C LEU A 12 -36.23 -3.29 11.73
N ILE A 13 -36.54 -2.14 11.14
CA ILE A 13 -37.87 -1.51 11.27
C ILE A 13 -38.93 -2.34 10.54
N GLU A 14 -38.64 -2.79 9.32
CA GLU A 14 -39.54 -3.59 8.50
C GLU A 14 -39.81 -4.99 9.08
N GLU A 15 -38.83 -5.58 9.79
CA GLU A 15 -38.99 -6.85 10.51
C GLU A 15 -39.80 -6.71 11.81
N ASN A 16 -39.91 -5.51 12.37
CA ASN A 16 -40.50 -5.25 13.70
C ASN A 16 -41.66 -4.23 13.63
N ILE A 17 -42.53 -4.36 12.63
CA ILE A 17 -43.62 -3.41 12.32
C ILE A 17 -44.48 -3.09 13.54
N VAL A 18 -44.74 -4.07 14.43
CA VAL A 18 -45.56 -3.86 15.63
C VAL A 18 -44.91 -2.86 16.59
N VAL A 19 -43.59 -2.93 16.77
CA VAL A 19 -42.82 -2.01 17.63
C VAL A 19 -42.71 -0.62 16.99
N PHE A 20 -42.61 -0.57 15.66
CA PHE A 20 -42.47 0.67 14.89
C PHE A 20 -43.80 1.16 14.26
N ALA A 21 -44.95 0.71 14.78
CA ALA A 21 -46.27 1.01 14.21
C ALA A 21 -46.69 2.49 14.39
N SER A 22 -46.04 3.20 15.32
CA SER A 22 -46.31 4.61 15.60
C SER A 22 -46.03 5.49 14.38
N GLU A 23 -46.69 6.65 14.32
CA GLU A 23 -46.45 7.63 13.26
C GLU A 23 -44.97 8.03 13.18
N ARG A 24 -44.31 8.11 14.33
CA ARG A 24 -42.86 8.35 14.43
C ARG A 24 -42.04 7.21 13.81
N GLY A 25 -42.41 5.95 14.03
CA GLY A 25 -41.73 4.80 13.41
C GLY A 25 -41.85 4.81 11.88
N LYS A 26 -43.02 5.19 11.36
CA LYS A 26 -43.25 5.38 9.91
C LYS A 26 -42.40 6.53 9.34
N GLN A 27 -42.36 7.67 10.03
CA GLN A 27 -41.52 8.81 9.64
C GLN A 27 -40.04 8.46 9.66
N PHE A 28 -39.59 7.65 10.64
CA PHE A 28 -38.21 7.19 10.71
C PHE A 28 -37.85 6.28 9.52
N LEU A 29 -38.72 5.33 9.15
CA LEU A 29 -38.52 4.50 7.96
C LEU A 29 -38.46 5.34 6.68
N GLN A 30 -39.35 6.34 6.53
CA GLN A 30 -39.33 7.25 5.38
C GLN A 30 -38.03 8.05 5.29
N LYS A 31 -37.56 8.58 6.44
CA LYS A 31 -36.27 9.27 6.52
C LYS A 31 -35.11 8.37 6.07
N ILE A 32 -35.06 7.12 6.55
CA ILE A 32 -34.01 6.16 6.16
C ILE A 32 -34.05 5.88 4.66
N LYS A 33 -35.23 5.70 4.09
CA LYS A 33 -35.38 5.49 2.64
C LYS A 33 -34.91 6.71 1.83
N ALA A 34 -35.22 7.92 2.29
CA ALA A 34 -34.75 9.15 1.67
C ALA A 34 -33.22 9.33 1.78
N ASP A 35 -32.65 9.06 2.95
CA ASP A 35 -31.20 9.12 3.18
C ASP A 35 -30.47 8.04 2.36
N LEU A 36 -31.01 6.82 2.27
CA LEU A 36 -30.47 5.74 1.42
C LEU A 36 -30.47 6.11 -0.07
N ALA A 37 -31.54 6.74 -0.55
CA ALA A 37 -31.68 7.17 -1.94
C ALA A 37 -30.73 8.31 -2.29
N SER A 38 -30.48 9.22 -1.35
CA SER A 38 -29.60 10.38 -1.54
C SER A 38 -28.14 10.14 -1.12
N PHE A 39 -27.84 9.00 -0.48
CA PHE A 39 -26.51 8.71 0.06
C PHE A 39 -25.45 8.68 -1.04
N LYS A 40 -24.44 9.55 -0.89
CA LYS A 40 -23.23 9.55 -1.71
C LYS A 40 -22.03 9.14 -0.85
N PRO A 41 -21.22 8.15 -1.28
CA PRO A 41 -19.98 7.81 -0.60
C PRO A 41 -19.02 9.01 -0.55
N ILE A 42 -18.32 9.20 0.56
CA ILE A 42 -17.35 10.31 0.75
C ILE A 42 -16.20 10.16 -0.25
N ASN A 43 -16.17 10.94 -1.33
CA ASN A 43 -14.99 11.00 -2.17
C ASN A 43 -13.92 11.85 -1.48
N PHE A 44 -12.96 11.20 -0.85
CA PHE A 44 -11.88 11.86 -0.11
C PHE A 44 -10.97 12.73 -1.00
N TYR A 45 -11.14 12.67 -2.33
CA TYR A 45 -10.43 13.48 -3.32
C TYR A 45 -11.23 14.68 -3.82
N ALA A 46 -12.54 14.71 -3.56
CA ALA A 46 -13.40 15.75 -4.10
C ALA A 46 -13.13 17.11 -3.44
N LEU A 47 -13.46 18.18 -4.17
CA LEU A 47 -13.39 19.56 -3.68
C LEU A 47 -14.17 19.73 -2.36
N ASP A 48 -15.31 19.06 -2.26
CA ASP A 48 -16.24 19.09 -1.14
C ASP A 48 -16.04 17.92 -0.16
N ALA A 49 -14.91 17.20 -0.18
CA ALA A 49 -14.64 16.07 0.70
C ALA A 49 -14.87 16.41 2.19
N GLU A 50 -14.43 17.60 2.63
CA GLU A 50 -14.68 18.08 4.00
C GLU A 50 -16.17 18.26 4.30
N LYS A 51 -16.94 18.80 3.35
CA LYS A 51 -18.40 18.92 3.45
C LYS A 51 -19.07 17.55 3.48
N GLN A 52 -18.58 16.60 2.68
CA GLN A 52 -19.07 15.22 2.67
C GLN A 52 -18.77 14.51 4.00
N ILE A 53 -17.58 14.70 4.58
CA ILE A 53 -17.21 14.19 5.91
C ILE A 53 -18.13 14.79 6.98
N LYS A 54 -18.30 16.11 7.00
CA LYS A 54 -19.22 16.80 7.93
C LYS A 54 -20.65 16.30 7.78
N GLY A 55 -21.13 16.13 6.55
CA GLY A 55 -22.45 15.59 6.25
C GLY A 55 -22.62 14.15 6.75
N ALA A 56 -21.63 13.29 6.53
CA ALA A 56 -21.64 11.91 7.01
C ALA A 56 -21.61 11.81 8.54
N LEU A 57 -20.82 12.65 9.21
CA LEU A 57 -20.78 12.71 10.67
C LEU A 57 -22.12 13.15 11.27
N LYS A 58 -22.74 14.19 10.70
CA LYS A 58 -24.09 14.63 11.10
C LYS A 58 -25.15 13.55 10.88
N LEU A 59 -25.04 12.82 9.77
CA LEU A 59 -25.93 11.70 9.47
C LEU A 59 -25.80 10.61 10.55
N ILE A 60 -24.57 10.16 10.84
CA ILE A 60 -24.29 9.16 11.86
C ILE A 60 -24.81 9.60 13.24
N GLU A 61 -24.51 10.84 13.64
CA GLU A 61 -24.97 11.41 14.90
C GLU A 61 -26.51 11.39 15.01
N SER A 62 -27.21 11.79 13.93
CA SER A 62 -28.67 11.76 13.89
C SER A 62 -29.24 10.34 14.09
N TYR A 63 -28.60 9.32 13.51
CA TYR A 63 -29.01 7.93 13.72
C TYR A 63 -28.64 7.40 15.10
N CYS A 64 -27.49 7.78 15.67
CA CYS A 64 -27.13 7.44 17.04
C CYS A 64 -28.19 7.96 18.04
N ILE A 65 -28.61 9.22 17.89
CA ILE A 65 -29.64 9.84 18.75
C ILE A 65 -30.95 9.05 18.66
N GLU A 66 -31.44 8.78 17.45
CA GLU A 66 -32.73 8.12 17.27
C GLU A 66 -32.70 6.65 17.75
N MET A 67 -31.60 5.92 17.50
CA MET A 67 -31.44 4.54 17.96
C MET A 67 -31.28 4.43 19.49
N ASN A 68 -30.57 5.37 20.14
CA ASN A 68 -30.49 5.42 21.60
C ASN A 68 -31.86 5.68 22.23
N ARG A 69 -32.65 6.59 21.65
CA ARG A 69 -34.01 6.85 22.12
C ARG A 69 -34.89 5.60 22.01
N ILE A 70 -34.85 4.88 20.90
CA ILE A 70 -35.60 3.63 20.72
C ILE A 70 -35.14 2.59 21.77
N LEU A 71 -33.84 2.50 22.03
CA LEU A 71 -33.28 1.63 23.06
C LEU A 71 -33.82 2.00 24.45
N ASP A 72 -33.85 3.28 24.79
CA ASP A 72 -34.39 3.77 26.06
C ASP A 72 -35.88 3.44 26.19
N GLU A 73 -36.68 3.70 25.16
CA GLU A 73 -38.12 3.38 25.15
C GLU A 73 -38.40 1.89 25.35
N LEU A 74 -37.58 1.03 24.75
CA LEU A 74 -37.70 -0.43 24.93
C LEU A 74 -37.28 -0.87 26.33
N ASN A 75 -36.25 -0.25 26.92
CA ASN A 75 -35.79 -0.57 28.27
C ASN A 75 -36.79 -0.13 29.36
N HIS A 76 -37.62 0.89 29.11
CA HIS A 76 -38.64 1.37 30.05
C HIS A 76 -39.96 0.60 29.98
N GLN A 77 -40.11 -0.38 29.07
CA GLN A 77 -41.28 -1.25 29.03
C GLN A 77 -41.20 -2.28 30.17
N SER A 78 -42.20 -2.29 31.04
CA SER A 78 -42.27 -3.04 32.31
C SER A 78 -42.25 -4.57 32.18
N SER A 79 -42.28 -5.11 30.95
CA SER A 79 -42.05 -6.54 30.68
C SER A 79 -41.26 -6.71 29.37
N VAL A 80 -39.97 -7.03 29.48
CA VAL A 80 -39.13 -7.30 28.31
C VAL A 80 -39.40 -8.74 27.85
N SER A 81 -40.12 -8.91 26.74
CA SER A 81 -40.28 -10.21 26.10
C SER A 81 -38.96 -10.69 25.46
N LEU A 82 -38.80 -11.99 25.22
CA LEU A 82 -37.63 -12.55 24.51
C LEU A 82 -37.44 -11.93 23.10
N ALA A 83 -38.53 -11.49 22.46
CA ALA A 83 -38.49 -10.76 21.20
C ALA A 83 -37.89 -9.35 21.38
N ASN A 84 -38.21 -8.67 22.48
CA ASN A 84 -37.61 -7.38 22.83
C ASN A 84 -36.12 -7.50 23.17
N GLU A 85 -35.68 -8.58 23.82
CA GLU A 85 -34.23 -8.81 24.09
C GLU A 85 -33.42 -8.94 22.79
N LYS A 86 -33.91 -9.72 21.82
CA LYS A 86 -33.27 -9.86 20.51
C LYS A 86 -33.21 -8.52 19.77
N LEU A 87 -34.29 -7.74 19.82
CA LEU A 87 -34.36 -6.41 19.23
C LEU A 87 -33.37 -5.43 19.89
N ILE A 88 -33.33 -5.40 21.23
CA ILE A 88 -32.38 -4.60 22.02
C ILE A 88 -30.94 -4.94 21.64
N ASN A 89 -30.60 -6.23 21.51
CA ASN A 89 -29.26 -6.64 21.10
C ASN A 89 -28.92 -6.21 19.67
N LYS A 90 -29.87 -6.31 18.72
CA LYS A 90 -29.70 -5.77 17.36
C LYS A 90 -29.45 -4.25 17.38
N ILE A 91 -30.19 -3.50 18.20
CA ILE A 91 -30.03 -2.04 18.35
C ILE A 91 -28.66 -1.69 18.95
N LYS A 92 -28.24 -2.37 20.02
CA LYS A 92 -26.91 -2.22 20.63
C LYS A 92 -25.80 -2.46 19.60
N ASN A 93 -25.93 -3.49 18.77
CA ASN A 93 -24.98 -3.77 17.69
C ASN A 93 -24.95 -2.66 16.64
N ILE A 94 -26.12 -2.13 16.24
CA ILE A 94 -26.21 -0.98 15.33
C ILE A 94 -25.51 0.25 15.93
N LEU A 95 -25.75 0.56 17.21
CA LEU A 95 -25.12 1.69 17.90
C LEU A 95 -23.59 1.55 17.98
N THR A 96 -23.10 0.35 18.30
CA THR A 96 -21.66 0.04 18.27
C THR A 96 -21.08 0.25 16.87
N ASN A 97 -21.78 -0.22 15.82
CA ASN A 97 -21.34 -0.05 14.43
C ASN A 97 -21.32 1.43 14.00
N LEU A 98 -22.32 2.22 14.39
CA LEU A 98 -22.39 3.66 14.14
C LEU A 98 -21.23 4.39 14.83
N LYS A 99 -20.97 4.11 16.11
CA LYS A 99 -19.87 4.70 16.89
C LYS A 99 -18.50 4.34 16.32
N ASN A 100 -18.28 3.08 15.99
CA ASN A 100 -17.05 2.63 15.32
C ASN A 100 -16.84 3.36 14.00
N LYS A 101 -17.90 3.59 13.22
CA LYS A 101 -17.80 4.33 11.96
C LYS A 101 -17.57 5.82 12.17
N GLN A 102 -18.20 6.43 13.17
CA GLN A 102 -17.95 7.82 13.57
C GLN A 102 -16.48 8.01 13.94
N ASN A 103 -15.94 7.14 14.80
CA ASN A 103 -14.53 7.16 15.19
C ASN A 103 -13.62 7.00 13.97
N LYS A 104 -13.90 6.04 13.07
CA LYS A 104 -13.12 5.88 11.83
C LYS A 104 -13.16 7.14 10.97
N ILE A 105 -14.31 7.79 10.79
CA ILE A 105 -14.42 9.02 9.98
C ILE A 105 -13.75 10.22 10.66
N ASN A 106 -13.84 10.35 11.98
CA ASN A 106 -13.14 11.39 12.73
C ASN A 106 -11.61 11.20 12.65
N LEU A 107 -11.14 9.98 12.87
CA LEU A 107 -9.74 9.62 12.67
C LEU A 107 -9.30 9.95 11.25
N LEU A 108 -10.07 9.60 10.22
CA LEU A 108 -9.75 9.98 8.83
C LEU A 108 -9.81 11.49 8.60
N ARG A 109 -10.76 12.21 9.17
CA ARG A 109 -10.82 13.67 9.07
C ARG A 109 -9.56 14.32 9.64
N GLU A 110 -9.03 13.76 10.71
CA GLU A 110 -7.82 14.22 11.40
C GLU A 110 -6.53 13.67 10.76
N LYS A 111 -6.60 12.51 10.09
CA LYS A 111 -5.45 11.73 9.60
C LYS A 111 -5.39 11.56 8.08
N ILE A 112 -6.34 12.02 7.26
CA ILE A 112 -6.12 12.15 5.81
C ILE A 112 -4.96 13.12 5.71
N PRO A 113 -3.74 12.67 5.40
CA PRO A 113 -2.60 13.54 5.52
C PRO A 113 -2.73 14.58 4.42
N GLU A 114 -2.86 15.85 4.80
CA GLU A 114 -2.73 16.97 3.88
C GLU A 114 -1.42 16.77 3.10
N GLY A 115 -1.46 16.38 1.83
CA GLY A 115 -0.24 16.12 1.05
C GLY A 115 -0.04 14.70 0.53
N MET A 116 -0.71 13.68 1.10
CA MET A 116 -0.43 12.27 0.78
C MET A 116 -0.61 11.95 -0.72
N LEU A 117 -1.59 12.57 -1.38
CA LEU A 117 -1.85 12.43 -2.82
C LEU A 117 -2.15 13.77 -3.46
N ASP A 118 -1.59 14.84 -2.89
CA ASP A 118 -1.98 16.19 -3.26
C ASP A 118 -1.60 16.54 -4.70
N VAL A 119 -0.54 15.93 -5.25
CA VAL A 119 -0.26 16.08 -6.68
C VAL A 119 -1.36 15.45 -7.53
N LYS A 120 -1.80 14.21 -7.22
CA LYS A 120 -2.92 13.57 -7.93
C LYS A 120 -4.19 14.41 -7.83
N ARG A 121 -4.46 14.98 -6.65
CA ARG A 121 -5.61 15.86 -6.41
C ARG A 121 -5.53 17.13 -7.25
N ALA A 122 -4.39 17.82 -7.24
CA ALA A 122 -4.17 19.00 -8.06
C ALA A 122 -4.37 18.68 -9.56
N LEU A 123 -3.81 17.56 -10.03
CA LEU A 123 -3.95 17.11 -11.41
C LEU A 123 -5.40 16.81 -11.81
N TYR A 124 -6.21 16.30 -10.88
CA TYR A 124 -7.64 16.07 -11.08
C TYR A 124 -8.43 17.39 -11.13
N ILE A 125 -8.14 18.33 -10.23
CA ILE A 125 -8.77 19.66 -10.22
C ILE A 125 -8.53 20.38 -11.55
N ALA A 126 -7.29 20.37 -12.03
CA ALA A 126 -6.92 20.99 -13.31
C ALA A 126 -7.60 20.36 -14.54
N GLU A 127 -8.02 19.09 -14.47
CA GLU A 127 -8.79 18.46 -15.54
C GLU A 127 -10.25 18.90 -15.57
N ASN A 128 -10.84 19.15 -14.41
CA ASN A 128 -12.28 19.27 -14.26
C ASN A 128 -12.77 20.71 -14.00
N SER A 129 -11.86 21.62 -13.67
CA SER A 129 -12.19 23.00 -13.31
C SER A 129 -11.21 24.00 -13.93
N PHE A 130 -11.61 25.28 -13.95
CA PHE A 130 -10.73 26.40 -14.23
C PHE A 130 -9.91 26.74 -12.98
N LEU A 131 -8.62 27.02 -13.15
CA LEU A 131 -7.69 27.38 -12.08
C LEU A 131 -7.51 28.89 -11.96
N SER A 132 -7.68 29.63 -13.07
CA SER A 132 -7.65 31.09 -13.11
C SER A 132 -8.85 31.63 -13.88
N GLU A 133 -9.35 32.79 -13.44
CA GLU A 133 -10.35 33.58 -14.16
C GLU A 133 -9.74 34.28 -15.40
N SER A 134 -8.40 34.30 -15.51
CA SER A 134 -7.66 34.86 -16.64
C SER A 134 -7.35 33.79 -17.69
N GLU A 135 -7.87 33.94 -18.91
CA GLU A 135 -7.67 32.97 -19.99
C GLU A 135 -6.18 32.72 -20.35
N PRO A 136 -5.29 33.75 -20.42
CA PRO A 136 -3.87 33.51 -20.64
C PRO A 136 -3.20 32.71 -19.52
N GLU A 137 -3.51 33.02 -18.25
CA GLU A 137 -2.96 32.30 -17.08
C GLU A 137 -3.45 30.86 -17.03
N GLU A 138 -4.74 30.65 -17.30
CA GLU A 138 -5.35 29.33 -17.37
C GLU A 138 -4.67 28.45 -18.43
N LYS A 139 -4.39 29.01 -19.61
CA LYS A 139 -3.65 28.30 -20.68
C LYS A 139 -2.24 27.92 -20.22
N GLU A 140 -1.51 28.82 -19.57
CA GLU A 140 -0.18 28.53 -19.03
C GLU A 140 -0.22 27.42 -17.97
N LEU A 141 -1.14 27.53 -17.00
CA LEU A 141 -1.32 26.54 -15.94
C LEU A 141 -1.64 25.16 -16.51
N ARG A 142 -2.60 25.06 -17.43
CA ARG A 142 -2.94 23.77 -18.07
C ARG A 142 -1.75 23.13 -18.79
N LEU A 143 -0.90 23.92 -19.45
CA LEU A 143 0.31 23.40 -20.10
C LEU A 143 1.28 22.79 -19.07
N LYS A 144 1.50 23.46 -17.93
CA LYS A 144 2.40 22.96 -16.88
C LYS A 144 1.87 21.68 -16.22
N PHE A 145 0.57 21.60 -15.95
CA PHE A 145 -0.05 20.38 -15.42
C PHE A 145 0.02 19.21 -16.41
N LYS A 146 -0.14 19.47 -17.72
CA LYS A 146 0.10 18.46 -18.78
C LYS A 146 1.54 17.97 -18.78
N SER A 147 2.52 18.84 -18.53
CA SER A 147 3.93 18.46 -18.40
C SER A 147 4.18 17.50 -17.23
N ILE A 148 3.54 17.71 -16.08
CA ILE A 148 3.62 16.77 -14.94
C ILE A 148 3.07 15.39 -15.33
N LYS A 149 1.91 15.33 -16.00
CA LYS A 149 1.32 14.05 -16.44
C LYS A 149 2.19 13.31 -17.44
N LYS A 150 2.78 14.05 -18.38
CA LYS A 150 3.72 13.51 -19.35
C LYS A 150 4.97 12.96 -18.67
N PHE A 151 5.52 13.70 -17.70
CA PHE A 151 6.64 13.27 -16.86
C PHE A 151 6.34 11.93 -16.17
N MET A 152 5.22 11.82 -15.44
CA MET A 152 4.82 10.60 -14.74
C MET A 152 4.62 9.41 -15.70
N SER A 153 4.11 9.66 -16.91
CA SER A 153 3.95 8.63 -17.92
C SER A 153 5.28 8.14 -18.47
N ASN A 154 6.25 9.03 -18.67
CA ASN A 154 7.60 8.70 -19.13
C ASN A 154 8.39 7.96 -18.06
N LEU A 155 8.32 8.41 -16.80
CA LEU A 155 8.94 7.74 -15.65
C LEU A 155 8.56 6.25 -15.59
N ASN A 156 7.28 5.92 -15.78
CA ASN A 156 6.83 4.54 -15.78
C ASN A 156 7.44 3.71 -16.93
N LYS A 157 7.64 4.30 -18.11
CA LYS A 157 8.28 3.62 -19.25
C LYS A 157 9.76 3.39 -19.00
N GLU A 158 10.47 4.40 -18.49
CA GLU A 158 11.90 4.29 -18.18
C GLU A 158 12.16 3.25 -17.08
N TYR A 159 11.32 3.25 -16.05
CA TYR A 159 11.39 2.25 -14.98
C TYR A 159 11.13 0.83 -15.51
N LEU A 160 10.12 0.65 -16.36
CA LEU A 160 9.84 -0.63 -17.00
C LEU A 160 11.02 -1.12 -17.85
N ASN A 161 11.66 -0.22 -18.61
CA ASN A 161 12.83 -0.55 -19.42
C ASN A 161 14.01 -1.03 -18.56
N LEU A 162 14.21 -0.43 -17.38
CA LEU A 162 15.24 -0.88 -16.44
C LEU A 162 14.95 -2.27 -15.88
N ILE A 163 13.71 -2.55 -15.50
CA ILE A 163 13.30 -3.87 -15.01
C ILE A 163 13.57 -4.95 -16.06
N LYS A 164 13.25 -4.67 -17.34
CA LYS A 164 13.44 -5.61 -18.45
C LYS A 164 14.92 -5.94 -18.74
N LYS A 165 15.85 -5.05 -18.36
CA LYS A 165 17.28 -5.16 -18.71
C LYS A 165 17.94 -6.42 -18.13
N GLY A 166 17.55 -6.84 -16.91
CA GLY A 166 18.20 -7.93 -16.17
C GLY A 166 19.72 -7.74 -16.00
N GLY A 167 20.44 -8.84 -15.78
CA GLY A 167 21.91 -8.87 -15.68
C GLY A 167 22.44 -8.71 -14.25
N LEU A 168 23.64 -8.14 -14.10
CA LEU A 168 24.33 -8.05 -12.80
C LEU A 168 23.52 -7.25 -11.78
N LEU A 169 23.20 -7.87 -10.64
CA LEU A 169 22.34 -7.29 -9.59
C LEU A 169 22.76 -5.86 -9.20
N ASN A 170 24.02 -5.63 -8.83
CA ASN A 170 24.50 -4.31 -8.42
C ASN A 170 24.39 -3.25 -9.53
N THR A 171 24.49 -3.65 -10.80
CA THR A 171 24.28 -2.72 -11.91
C THR A 171 22.80 -2.37 -12.04
N VAL A 172 21.88 -3.35 -11.94
CA VAL A 172 20.43 -3.10 -11.98
C VAL A 172 19.98 -2.21 -10.82
N LEU A 173 20.45 -2.49 -9.60
CA LEU A 173 20.14 -1.68 -8.42
C LEU A 173 20.69 -0.26 -8.53
N LEU A 174 21.92 -0.09 -9.04
CA LEU A 174 22.51 1.23 -9.27
C LEU A 174 21.79 2.00 -10.37
N ASP A 175 21.44 1.36 -11.49
CA ASP A 175 20.71 1.98 -12.60
C ASP A 175 19.33 2.45 -12.11
N THR A 176 18.64 1.63 -11.32
CA THR A 176 17.34 1.98 -10.73
C THR A 176 17.45 3.13 -9.74
N THR A 177 18.49 3.12 -8.91
CA THR A 177 18.79 4.20 -7.96
C THR A 177 19.12 5.51 -8.69
N THR A 178 19.90 5.42 -9.77
CA THR A 178 20.25 6.56 -10.62
C THR A 178 19.01 7.16 -11.25
N LEU A 179 18.14 6.33 -11.83
CA LEU A 179 16.86 6.77 -12.38
C LEU A 179 16.03 7.47 -11.31
N TYR A 180 15.84 6.85 -10.15
CA TYR A 180 15.04 7.41 -9.06
C TYR A 180 15.47 8.84 -8.68
N TRP A 181 16.76 9.05 -8.37
CA TRP A 181 17.23 10.37 -7.92
C TRP A 181 17.20 11.44 -9.01
N ASN A 182 17.53 11.08 -10.25
CA ASN A 182 17.43 12.02 -11.38
C ASN A 182 15.98 12.43 -11.62
N GLN A 183 15.07 11.45 -11.66
CA GLN A 183 13.65 11.71 -11.88
C GLN A 183 13.05 12.49 -10.71
N LEU A 184 13.44 12.21 -9.47
CA LEU A 184 12.97 12.97 -8.30
C LEU A 184 13.40 14.45 -8.37
N HIS A 185 14.60 14.73 -8.87
CA HIS A 185 15.09 16.09 -9.08
C HIS A 185 14.28 16.85 -10.13
N GLU A 186 14.04 16.22 -11.29
CA GLU A 186 13.21 16.80 -12.36
C GLU A 186 11.78 17.03 -11.88
N TYR A 187 11.18 16.05 -11.22
CA TYR A 187 9.84 16.13 -10.66
C TYR A 187 9.71 17.27 -9.65
N SER A 188 10.64 17.36 -8.69
CA SER A 188 10.70 18.47 -7.72
C SER A 188 10.75 19.84 -8.40
N THR A 189 11.47 19.94 -9.52
CA THR A 189 11.57 21.18 -10.29
C THR A 189 10.25 21.51 -10.98
N LEU A 190 9.61 20.54 -11.64
CA LEU A 190 8.32 20.71 -12.30
C LEU A 190 7.22 21.13 -11.31
N LEU A 191 7.13 20.48 -10.15
CA LEU A 191 6.16 20.82 -9.11
C LEU A 191 6.38 22.25 -8.60
N ASN A 192 7.63 22.65 -8.34
CA ASN A 192 7.93 24.01 -7.91
C ASN A 192 7.60 25.06 -8.97
N GLN A 193 7.82 24.77 -10.25
CA GLN A 193 7.42 25.67 -11.33
C GLN A 193 5.90 25.87 -11.38
N CYS A 194 5.12 24.81 -11.20
CA CYS A 194 3.66 24.90 -11.14
C CYS A 194 3.20 25.71 -9.93
N ARG A 195 3.77 25.41 -8.76
CA ARG A 195 3.52 26.15 -7.51
C ARG A 195 3.79 27.65 -7.68
N ILE A 196 4.94 28.02 -8.24
CA ILE A 196 5.31 29.43 -8.44
C ILE A 196 4.35 30.13 -9.42
N THR A 197 3.95 29.48 -10.51
CA THR A 197 2.98 30.07 -11.44
C THR A 197 1.62 30.29 -10.77
N LEU A 198 1.13 29.31 -9.99
CA LEU A 198 -0.09 29.49 -9.20
C LEU A 198 0.05 30.64 -8.19
N GLN A 199 1.15 30.71 -7.43
CA GLN A 199 1.39 31.77 -6.44
C GLN A 199 1.43 33.19 -7.04
N LYS A 200 1.87 33.32 -8.29
CA LYS A 200 1.96 34.61 -8.97
C LYS A 200 0.64 35.05 -9.61
N SER A 201 -0.34 34.15 -9.77
CA SER A 201 -1.63 34.52 -10.34
C SER A 201 -2.42 35.35 -9.34
N HIS A 202 -2.94 36.49 -9.81
CA HIS A 202 -3.80 37.38 -9.00
C HIS A 202 -5.29 37.06 -9.16
N ARG A 203 -5.64 36.08 -10.01
CA ARG A 203 -7.00 35.74 -10.41
C ARG A 203 -7.32 34.26 -10.26
N LEU A 204 -6.69 33.59 -9.29
CA LEU A 204 -6.98 32.19 -9.00
C LEU A 204 -8.44 32.02 -8.55
N THR A 205 -9.10 31.02 -9.11
CA THR A 205 -10.40 30.52 -8.62
C THR A 205 -10.23 29.81 -7.26
N GLU A 206 -11.33 29.43 -6.60
CA GLU A 206 -11.25 28.59 -5.40
C GLU A 206 -10.53 27.25 -5.68
N GLU A 207 -10.75 26.67 -6.86
CA GLU A 207 -10.08 25.48 -7.33
C GLU A 207 -8.59 25.71 -7.57
N GLY A 208 -8.22 26.86 -8.15
CA GLY A 208 -6.83 27.29 -8.29
C GLY A 208 -6.11 27.41 -6.95
N GLN A 209 -6.77 28.01 -5.96
CA GLN A 209 -6.24 28.13 -4.59
C GLN A 209 -6.08 26.76 -3.91
N LEU A 210 -7.03 25.85 -4.12
CA LEU A 210 -6.91 24.49 -3.60
C LEU A 210 -5.77 23.72 -4.28
N ALA A 211 -5.61 23.83 -5.59
CA ALA A 211 -4.50 23.21 -6.32
C ALA A 211 -3.14 23.74 -5.84
N LEU A 212 -3.05 25.05 -5.53
CA LEU A 212 -1.87 25.65 -4.93
C LEU A 212 -1.55 25.05 -3.55
N ARG A 213 -2.54 24.94 -2.66
CA ARG A 213 -2.37 24.29 -1.35
C ARG A 213 -1.86 22.86 -1.50
N CYS A 214 -2.44 22.11 -2.43
CA CYS A 214 -2.01 20.75 -2.74
C CYS A 214 -0.51 20.69 -3.11
N PHE A 215 -0.05 21.54 -4.03
CA PHE A 215 1.38 21.56 -4.36
C PHE A 215 2.27 21.98 -3.19
N ASN A 216 1.84 22.93 -2.36
CA ASN A 216 2.61 23.33 -1.18
C ASN A 216 2.84 22.14 -0.26
N ASN A 217 1.77 21.40 0.07
CA ASN A 217 1.83 20.25 0.95
C ASN A 217 2.68 19.11 0.34
N ALA A 218 2.47 18.79 -0.94
CA ALA A 218 3.25 17.77 -1.62
C ALA A 218 4.76 18.09 -1.60
N ILE A 219 5.13 19.35 -1.86
CA ILE A 219 6.53 19.79 -1.86
C ILE A 219 7.15 19.76 -0.45
N GLN A 220 6.36 20.02 0.60
CA GLN A 220 6.85 19.92 1.98
C GLN A 220 7.25 18.49 2.37
N LYS A 221 6.58 17.49 1.79
CA LYS A 221 6.83 16.06 2.07
C LYS A 221 7.96 15.46 1.25
N MET A 222 8.26 16.06 0.10
CA MET A 222 9.37 15.61 -0.72
C MET A 222 10.72 15.79 0.02
N PRO A 223 11.71 14.93 -0.27
CA PRO A 223 13.07 15.15 0.19
C PRO A 223 13.56 16.54 -0.21
N SER A 224 14.21 17.24 0.73
CA SER A 224 14.67 18.61 0.48
C SER A 224 15.59 18.69 -0.75
N LYS A 225 15.56 19.82 -1.46
CA LYS A 225 16.45 20.07 -2.61
C LYS A 225 17.93 19.81 -2.28
N LYS A 226 18.37 20.16 -1.06
CA LYS A 226 19.73 19.90 -0.58
C LYS A 226 20.02 18.39 -0.50
N HIS A 227 19.08 17.62 0.02
CA HIS A 227 19.21 16.16 0.11
C HIS A 227 19.28 15.51 -1.27
N ILE A 228 18.39 15.89 -2.19
CA ILE A 228 18.40 15.39 -3.59
C ILE A 228 19.74 15.69 -4.26
N ILE A 229 20.23 16.94 -4.17
CA ILE A 229 21.53 17.33 -4.77
C ILE A 229 22.69 16.54 -4.15
N ASN A 230 22.65 16.27 -2.85
CA ASN A 230 23.69 15.48 -2.20
C ASN A 230 23.69 14.02 -2.66
N ALA A 231 22.51 13.40 -2.82
CA ALA A 231 22.40 12.06 -3.38
C ALA A 231 22.96 11.99 -4.81
N LEU A 232 22.62 12.96 -5.66
CA LEU A 232 23.18 13.06 -7.03
C LEU A 232 24.71 13.23 -7.02
N LYS A 233 25.28 13.97 -6.06
CA LYS A 233 26.74 14.08 -5.90
C LYS A 233 27.39 12.77 -5.50
N ILE A 234 26.74 11.97 -4.66
CA ILE A 234 27.22 10.64 -4.26
C ILE A 234 27.24 9.73 -5.50
N LEU A 235 26.17 9.73 -6.30
CA LEU A 235 26.09 8.96 -7.57
C LEU A 235 27.22 9.31 -8.53
N ASN A 236 27.53 10.61 -8.69
CA ASN A 236 28.53 11.07 -9.67
C ASN A 236 29.99 10.93 -9.22
N LYS A 237 30.26 10.66 -7.93
CA LYS A 237 31.63 10.65 -7.38
C LYS A 237 32.11 9.27 -6.94
N SER A 238 31.22 8.32 -6.71
CA SER A 238 31.62 7.04 -6.13
C SER A 238 32.12 6.08 -7.20
N ASN A 239 33.29 5.49 -6.96
CA ASN A 239 33.78 4.35 -7.73
C ASN A 239 33.20 3.02 -7.18
N ASN A 240 32.64 3.01 -5.97
CA ASN A 240 32.07 1.82 -5.34
C ASN A 240 30.54 1.82 -5.46
N LYS A 241 30.00 0.90 -6.27
CA LYS A 241 28.56 0.76 -6.51
C LYS A 241 27.81 0.29 -5.27
N THR A 242 28.40 -0.59 -4.48
CA THR A 242 27.79 -1.19 -3.29
C THR A 242 27.56 -0.14 -2.22
N GLU A 243 28.57 0.68 -1.95
CA GLU A 243 28.48 1.78 -0.97
C GLU A 243 27.41 2.81 -1.37
N VAL A 244 27.26 3.07 -2.67
CA VAL A 244 26.20 3.96 -3.18
C VAL A 244 24.82 3.37 -2.92
N ILE A 245 24.62 2.10 -3.24
CA ILE A 245 23.34 1.40 -3.02
C ILE A 245 23.00 1.38 -1.53
N GLU A 246 23.99 1.19 -0.65
CA GLU A 246 23.78 1.22 0.80
C GLU A 246 23.38 2.59 1.33
N LYS A 247 24.00 3.64 0.82
CA LYS A 247 23.76 5.01 1.33
C LYS A 247 22.49 5.64 0.79
N ILE A 248 22.18 5.41 -0.48
CA ILE A 248 21.11 6.14 -1.20
C ILE A 248 20.30 5.25 -2.15
N GLY A 249 20.43 3.93 -2.05
CA GLY A 249 19.77 2.98 -2.96
C GLY A 249 18.25 3.05 -2.88
N PHE A 250 17.59 3.03 -4.04
CA PHE A 250 16.14 2.80 -4.12
C PHE A 250 15.86 1.29 -4.04
N VAL A 251 16.07 0.72 -2.85
CA VAL A 251 15.93 -0.72 -2.60
C VAL A 251 15.64 -0.98 -1.11
N SER A 252 14.78 -1.95 -0.82
CA SER A 252 14.58 -2.47 0.52
C SER A 252 15.82 -3.24 1.01
N PRO A 253 16.28 -3.06 2.26
CA PRO A 253 17.32 -3.90 2.85
C PRO A 253 16.99 -5.39 2.78
N HIS A 254 15.74 -5.77 3.10
CA HIS A 254 15.27 -7.15 3.03
C HIS A 254 15.23 -7.66 1.59
N GLY A 255 14.74 -6.84 0.66
CA GLY A 255 14.74 -7.20 -0.77
C GLY A 255 16.17 -7.41 -1.30
N ARG A 256 17.13 -6.59 -0.88
CA ARG A 256 18.54 -6.75 -1.26
C ARG A 256 19.13 -8.04 -0.71
N GLU A 257 18.90 -8.35 0.56
CA GLU A 257 19.38 -9.57 1.20
C GLU A 257 18.87 -10.81 0.44
N ALA A 258 17.59 -10.83 0.12
CA ALA A 258 17.01 -11.93 -0.64
C ALA A 258 17.58 -12.05 -2.05
N CYS A 259 17.79 -10.93 -2.74
CA CYS A 259 18.47 -10.93 -4.04
C CYS A 259 19.88 -11.53 -3.92
N MET A 260 20.63 -11.16 -2.88
CA MET A 260 21.97 -11.69 -2.64
C MET A 260 21.94 -13.19 -2.41
N GLN A 261 21.08 -13.68 -1.52
CA GLN A 261 20.97 -15.10 -1.23
C GLN A 261 20.55 -15.93 -2.45
N LEU A 262 19.52 -15.49 -3.19
CA LEU A 262 19.08 -16.16 -4.42
C LEU A 262 20.19 -16.17 -5.48
N THR A 263 20.98 -15.10 -5.56
CA THR A 263 22.15 -15.03 -6.43
C THR A 263 23.22 -16.03 -6.00
N CYS A 264 23.50 -16.15 -4.71
CA CYS A 264 24.48 -17.10 -4.15
C CYS A 264 24.08 -18.56 -4.43
N TRP A 265 22.77 -18.86 -4.37
CA TRP A 265 22.24 -20.16 -4.74
C TRP A 265 22.19 -20.42 -6.26
N GLY A 266 22.62 -19.46 -7.08
CA GLY A 266 22.55 -19.58 -8.54
C GLY A 266 21.12 -19.66 -9.09
N LYS A 267 20.13 -19.21 -8.31
CA LYS A 267 18.73 -19.20 -8.73
C LYS A 267 18.51 -18.16 -9.82
N LYS A 268 17.66 -18.49 -10.78
CA LYS A 268 17.17 -17.51 -11.76
C LYS A 268 15.97 -16.79 -11.13
N PHE A 269 16.06 -15.47 -11.01
CA PHE A 269 14.97 -14.63 -10.54
C PHE A 269 15.02 -13.26 -11.23
N PHE A 270 13.94 -12.50 -11.17
CA PHE A 270 13.99 -11.05 -11.34
C PHE A 270 13.51 -10.37 -10.07
N TYR A 271 13.89 -9.11 -9.92
CA TYR A 271 13.52 -8.25 -8.79
C TYR A 271 13.14 -6.87 -9.31
N ILE A 272 12.01 -6.37 -8.85
CA ILE A 272 11.46 -5.03 -9.11
C ILE A 272 11.68 -4.23 -7.83
N PRO A 273 12.68 -3.32 -7.81
CA PRO A 273 13.07 -2.63 -6.59
C PRO A 273 11.99 -1.69 -6.07
N ARG A 274 11.80 -1.68 -4.75
CA ARG A 274 10.91 -0.78 -4.03
C ARG A 274 11.47 -0.52 -2.63
N SER A 275 11.11 0.62 -2.01
CA SER A 275 11.53 0.97 -0.65
C SER A 275 10.53 1.93 -0.01
N GLU A 276 10.04 1.66 1.21
CA GLU A 276 9.22 2.62 2.00
C GLU A 276 10.02 3.73 2.63
N GLU A 277 11.33 3.53 2.74
CA GLU A 277 12.18 4.55 3.31
C GLU A 277 12.34 5.76 2.38
N MET A 278 12.03 5.58 1.11
CA MET A 278 12.13 6.56 0.04
C MET A 278 10.76 7.15 -0.29
N TYR A 279 10.75 8.42 -0.69
CA TYR A 279 9.55 9.09 -1.20
C TYR A 279 9.13 8.50 -2.55
N HIS A 280 7.84 8.23 -2.76
CA HIS A 280 7.35 7.75 -4.06
C HIS A 280 6.71 8.91 -4.82
N PHE A 281 6.80 8.89 -6.14
CA PHE A 281 6.30 10.00 -6.95
C PHE A 281 4.79 10.17 -6.74
N ASP A 282 4.38 11.35 -6.24
CA ASP A 282 2.99 11.70 -5.92
C ASP A 282 2.43 11.12 -4.61
N TYR A 283 3.27 10.45 -3.80
CA TYR A 283 2.85 9.72 -2.60
C TYR A 283 4.02 9.48 -1.61
N ASP A 284 3.85 9.78 -0.33
CA ASP A 284 4.82 9.40 0.71
C ASP A 284 4.37 8.11 1.42
N PRO A 285 5.07 6.97 1.22
CA PRO A 285 4.69 5.71 1.87
C PRO A 285 4.76 5.76 3.40
N LYS A 286 5.57 6.65 3.98
CA LYS A 286 5.68 6.84 5.44
C LYS A 286 4.43 7.42 6.07
N GLU A 287 3.61 8.08 5.26
CA GLU A 287 2.32 8.62 5.68
C GLU A 287 1.21 7.63 5.38
N ASP A 288 1.39 6.37 5.80
CA ASP A 288 0.26 5.47 5.92
C ASP A 288 -0.86 6.16 6.68
N LEU A 289 -2.08 5.83 6.27
CA LEU A 289 -3.27 6.20 7.01
C LEU A 289 -3.15 5.48 8.36
N ASN A 290 -2.39 6.09 9.27
CA ASN A 290 -1.92 5.49 10.52
C ASN A 290 -3.07 4.77 11.18
N ASP A 291 -2.88 3.48 11.47
CA ASP A 291 -3.87 2.58 12.06
C ASP A 291 -5.02 2.17 11.12
N THR A 292 -4.76 2.04 9.81
CA THR A 292 -5.73 1.40 8.88
C THR A 292 -5.15 0.30 7.99
N GLY A 293 -3.82 0.10 7.98
CA GLY A 293 -3.16 -0.88 7.10
C GLY A 293 -3.47 -0.65 5.61
N GLY A 294 -3.80 0.59 5.26
CA GLY A 294 -4.36 0.96 3.96
C GLY A 294 -3.32 0.83 2.86
N ASN A 295 -2.15 1.40 3.03
CA ASN A 295 -1.14 1.45 1.96
C ASN A 295 -0.75 0.05 1.45
N CYS A 296 -0.54 -0.89 2.35
CA CYS A 296 -0.25 -2.30 2.04
C CYS A 296 -1.26 -2.91 1.07
N PHE A 297 -2.55 -2.86 1.42
CA PHE A 297 -3.60 -3.40 0.58
C PHE A 297 -3.70 -2.62 -0.74
N GLY A 298 -3.52 -1.30 -0.71
CA GLY A 298 -3.68 -0.42 -1.86
C GLY A 298 -2.64 -0.67 -2.93
N GLU A 299 -1.37 -0.71 -2.51
CA GLU A 299 -0.26 -1.00 -3.40
C GLU A 299 -0.31 -2.44 -3.91
N SER A 300 -0.64 -3.41 -3.05
CA SER A 300 -0.82 -4.81 -3.47
C SER A 300 -1.92 -4.97 -4.52
N MET A 301 -3.06 -4.30 -4.33
CA MET A 301 -4.14 -4.32 -5.31
C MET A 301 -3.79 -3.57 -6.60
N MET A 302 -3.02 -2.47 -6.53
CA MET A 302 -2.48 -1.80 -7.72
C MET A 302 -1.53 -2.71 -8.50
N PHE A 303 -0.65 -3.43 -7.80
CA PHE A 303 0.28 -4.36 -8.40
C PHE A 303 -0.48 -5.49 -9.13
N ILE A 304 -1.46 -6.12 -8.47
CA ILE A 304 -2.33 -7.13 -9.10
C ILE A 304 -3.05 -6.54 -10.34
N HIS A 305 -3.60 -5.33 -10.20
CA HIS A 305 -4.35 -4.69 -11.28
C HIS A 305 -3.47 -4.42 -12.51
N PHE A 306 -2.29 -3.85 -12.32
CA PHE A 306 -1.37 -3.59 -13.43
C PHE A 306 -0.84 -4.89 -14.03
N LEU A 307 -0.48 -5.86 -13.19
CA LEU A 307 0.00 -7.16 -13.65
C LEU A 307 -1.04 -7.86 -14.52
N SER A 308 -2.33 -7.85 -14.14
CA SER A 308 -3.43 -8.42 -14.93
C SER A 308 -3.61 -7.81 -16.32
N LYS A 309 -3.03 -6.62 -16.55
CA LYS A 309 -3.07 -5.88 -17.82
C LYS A 309 -1.74 -5.89 -18.57
N GLY A 310 -0.78 -6.72 -18.15
CA GLY A 310 0.56 -6.72 -18.74
C GLY A 310 1.32 -5.41 -18.52
N ALA A 311 1.18 -4.81 -17.34
CA ALA A 311 1.88 -3.59 -16.99
C ALA A 311 2.59 -3.70 -15.63
N ILE A 312 3.74 -3.03 -15.51
CA ILE A 312 4.40 -2.72 -14.24
C ILE A 312 4.62 -1.21 -14.21
N ARG A 313 4.38 -0.59 -13.06
CA ARG A 313 4.48 0.86 -12.84
C ARG A 313 5.06 1.13 -11.45
N TRP A 314 5.46 2.37 -11.21
CA TRP A 314 5.63 2.86 -9.85
C TRP A 314 4.32 2.66 -9.07
N LEU A 315 4.41 2.01 -7.91
CA LEU A 315 3.25 1.60 -7.14
C LEU A 315 2.83 2.72 -6.22
N CYS A 316 1.90 3.54 -6.69
CA CYS A 316 1.28 4.60 -5.90
C CYS A 316 -0.22 4.29 -5.81
N PRO A 317 -0.83 4.33 -4.61
CA PRO A 317 -2.24 4.03 -4.48
C PRO A 317 -3.09 5.00 -5.31
N GLU A 318 -4.06 4.45 -6.05
CA GLU A 318 -5.02 5.25 -6.81
C GLU A 318 -6.17 5.73 -5.92
N ALA A 319 -6.78 6.83 -6.34
CA ALA A 319 -7.88 7.45 -5.62
C ALA A 319 -9.06 6.49 -5.36
N GLY A 320 -9.38 5.64 -6.34
CA GLY A 320 -10.42 4.63 -6.21
C GLY A 320 -10.12 3.58 -5.14
N LEU A 321 -8.85 3.20 -4.96
CA LEU A 321 -8.43 2.19 -3.99
C LEU A 321 -8.41 2.72 -2.57
N ILE A 322 -7.90 3.92 -2.35
CA ILE A 322 -7.99 4.56 -1.03
C ILE A 322 -9.45 4.77 -0.66
N ASN A 323 -10.26 5.29 -1.59
CA ASN A 323 -11.71 5.38 -1.38
C ASN A 323 -12.34 4.03 -1.02
N PHE A 324 -11.90 2.93 -1.63
CA PHE A 324 -12.33 1.57 -1.30
C PHE A 324 -11.84 1.11 0.09
N GLN A 325 -10.61 1.41 0.48
CA GLN A 325 -10.11 1.08 1.83
C GLN A 325 -10.88 1.78 2.93
N LEU A 326 -11.26 3.03 2.66
CA LEU A 326 -12.04 3.84 3.57
C LEU A 326 -13.52 3.41 3.60
N ASP A 327 -14.03 2.88 2.48
CA ASP A 327 -15.37 2.32 2.33
C ASP A 327 -15.40 1.10 1.39
N GLN A 328 -15.23 -0.09 1.98
CA GLN A 328 -15.15 -1.36 1.24
C GLN A 328 -16.47 -1.79 0.57
N THR A 329 -17.55 -1.01 0.72
CA THR A 329 -18.76 -1.22 -0.11
C THR A 329 -18.67 -0.65 -1.49
N ARG A 330 -17.65 0.17 -1.75
CA ARG A 330 -17.38 0.58 -3.12
C ARG A 330 -17.02 -0.63 -3.94
N ASN A 331 -17.53 -0.67 -5.15
CA ASN A 331 -17.16 -1.73 -6.06
C ASN A 331 -15.76 -1.43 -6.59
N LEU A 332 -14.75 -2.13 -6.07
CA LEU A 332 -13.49 -2.26 -6.79
C LEU A 332 -13.80 -3.16 -7.99
N LYS A 333 -13.44 -2.75 -9.21
CA LYS A 333 -13.64 -3.57 -10.43
C LYS A 333 -12.68 -4.78 -10.47
N LEU A 334 -12.57 -5.51 -9.36
CA LEU A 334 -11.77 -6.72 -9.22
C LEU A 334 -12.66 -7.77 -8.53
N LYS A 335 -12.99 -8.84 -9.26
CA LYS A 335 -13.75 -9.96 -8.71
C LYS A 335 -12.83 -10.69 -7.72
N LYS A 336 -13.23 -10.75 -6.45
CA LYS A 336 -12.49 -11.51 -5.43
C LYS A 336 -13.16 -12.86 -5.17
N THR A 337 -12.36 -13.92 -5.16
CA THR A 337 -12.83 -15.29 -4.88
C THR A 337 -11.88 -15.93 -3.87
N ALA A 338 -12.39 -16.42 -2.75
CA ALA A 338 -11.58 -17.20 -1.83
C ALA A 338 -11.22 -18.56 -2.47
N LEU A 339 -9.96 -18.98 -2.37
CA LEU A 339 -9.50 -20.24 -2.97
C LEU A 339 -9.40 -21.33 -1.89
N GLY A 340 -10.37 -22.24 -1.85
CA GLY A 340 -10.43 -23.36 -0.88
C GLY A 340 -11.30 -23.08 0.34
N GLU A 341 -11.13 -23.88 1.41
CA GLU A 341 -11.85 -23.69 2.68
C GLU A 341 -11.41 -22.38 3.35
N GLY A 342 -12.07 -21.28 2.96
CA GLY A 342 -12.32 -20.07 3.74
C GLY A 342 -11.14 -19.27 4.29
N GLU A 343 -10.34 -19.88 5.16
CA GLU A 343 -9.31 -19.31 6.03
C GLU A 343 -8.64 -20.47 6.79
N THR A 344 -7.31 -20.53 6.81
CA THR A 344 -6.57 -21.44 7.69
C THR A 344 -6.25 -20.71 8.98
N VAL A 345 -6.59 -21.32 10.12
CA VAL A 345 -6.38 -20.75 11.45
C VAL A 345 -5.36 -21.58 12.21
N VAL A 346 -4.25 -20.96 12.60
CA VAL A 346 -3.15 -21.61 13.32
C VAL A 346 -3.42 -21.67 14.81
N SER A 347 -4.11 -20.67 15.36
CA SER A 347 -4.48 -20.61 16.77
C SER A 347 -5.61 -19.61 17.01
N ASP A 348 -6.67 -20.04 17.70
CA ASP A 348 -7.82 -19.18 18.01
C ASP A 348 -7.65 -18.38 19.32
N ASN A 349 -6.86 -18.90 20.27
CA ASN A 349 -6.88 -18.45 21.66
C ASN A 349 -5.51 -18.01 22.23
N SER A 350 -4.43 -18.00 21.42
CA SER A 350 -3.10 -17.58 21.85
C SER A 350 -2.75 -16.18 21.33
N ILE A 351 -2.12 -15.36 22.17
CA ILE A 351 -1.46 -14.11 21.75
C ILE A 351 -0.05 -14.33 21.22
N HIS A 352 0.55 -15.50 21.38
CA HIS A 352 1.96 -15.72 21.04
C HIS A 352 2.16 -16.53 19.76
N ASP A 353 1.09 -17.07 19.18
CA ASP A 353 1.18 -17.90 17.98
C ASP A 353 1.19 -17.02 16.73
N SER A 354 2.22 -17.18 15.92
CA SER A 354 2.40 -16.50 14.64
C SER A 354 2.49 -17.52 13.51
N LEU A 355 2.16 -17.08 12.30
CA LEU A 355 2.27 -17.89 11.10
C LEU A 355 3.71 -18.31 10.81
N HIS A 356 3.89 -19.60 10.50
CA HIS A 356 5.14 -20.18 10.04
C HIS A 356 4.99 -20.74 8.63
N TRP A 357 6.11 -21.07 7.98
CA TRP A 357 6.09 -21.65 6.63
C TRP A 357 5.23 -22.91 6.53
N LYS A 358 5.25 -23.79 7.55
CA LYS A 358 4.42 -25.00 7.59
C LYS A 358 2.91 -24.71 7.47
N ASP A 359 2.47 -23.52 7.87
CA ASP A 359 1.07 -23.07 7.80
C ASP A 359 0.77 -22.42 6.44
N MET A 360 1.78 -21.80 5.80
CA MET A 360 1.70 -21.22 4.46
C MET A 360 1.73 -22.29 3.36
N LYS A 361 2.50 -23.35 3.56
CA LYS A 361 2.75 -24.40 2.55
C LYS A 361 1.45 -25.06 2.04
N PRO A 362 0.50 -25.48 2.90
CA PRO A 362 -0.78 -26.01 2.42
C PRO A 362 -1.59 -25.02 1.58
N VAL A 363 -1.40 -23.72 1.83
CA VAL A 363 -2.13 -22.64 1.15
C VAL A 363 -1.49 -22.30 -0.20
N LEU A 364 -0.16 -22.33 -0.30
CA LEU A 364 0.60 -21.90 -1.48
C LEU A 364 1.05 -23.04 -2.40
N LEU A 365 1.42 -24.19 -1.86
CA LEU A 365 1.95 -25.31 -2.63
C LEU A 365 0.90 -26.41 -2.81
N ASP A 366 0.21 -26.80 -1.74
CA ASP A 366 -0.68 -27.97 -1.75
C ASP A 366 -2.15 -27.62 -2.08
N ASN A 367 -2.47 -26.33 -2.26
CA ASN A 367 -3.83 -25.88 -2.52
C ASN A 367 -4.27 -26.19 -3.97
N PRO A 368 -5.24 -27.11 -4.20
CA PRO A 368 -5.66 -27.51 -5.55
C PRO A 368 -6.39 -26.40 -6.33
N TYR A 369 -6.84 -25.35 -5.64
CA TYR A 369 -7.50 -24.19 -6.24
C TYR A 369 -6.52 -23.10 -6.65
N PHE A 370 -5.28 -23.11 -6.15
CA PHE A 370 -4.25 -22.18 -6.56
C PHE A 370 -3.53 -22.69 -7.82
N LYS A 371 -4.17 -22.44 -8.96
CA LYS A 371 -3.75 -22.93 -10.28
C LYS A 371 -2.88 -21.92 -11.04
N PRO A 372 -2.04 -22.37 -11.99
CA PRO A 372 -1.35 -21.48 -12.92
C PRO A 372 -2.29 -20.45 -13.57
N GLY A 373 -1.80 -19.23 -13.75
CA GLY A 373 -2.57 -18.06 -14.17
C GLY A 373 -3.20 -17.25 -13.04
N SER A 374 -3.29 -17.78 -11.81
CA SER A 374 -4.00 -17.10 -10.72
C SER A 374 -3.20 -15.92 -10.15
N LEU A 375 -3.81 -14.73 -10.09
CA LEU A 375 -3.28 -13.55 -9.39
C LEU A 375 -3.98 -13.41 -8.03
N CYS A 376 -3.25 -13.67 -6.96
CA CYS A 376 -3.81 -13.77 -5.61
C CYS A 376 -3.18 -12.81 -4.62
N GLY A 377 -3.92 -12.51 -3.56
CA GLY A 377 -3.40 -11.96 -2.32
C GLY A 377 -3.45 -13.02 -1.22
N VAL A 378 -2.38 -13.11 -0.45
CA VAL A 378 -2.38 -13.84 0.84
C VAL A 378 -2.62 -12.81 1.93
N ILE A 379 -3.73 -12.96 2.63
CA ILE A 379 -4.17 -12.05 3.69
C ILE A 379 -3.79 -12.65 5.03
N PHE A 380 -3.07 -11.87 5.83
CA PHE A 380 -2.70 -12.18 7.21
C PHE A 380 -3.62 -11.40 8.15
N SER A 381 -4.15 -12.08 9.16
CA SER A 381 -4.90 -11.40 10.21
C SER A 381 -4.68 -12.04 11.57
N MET A 382 -4.95 -11.26 12.61
CA MET A 382 -4.93 -11.73 14.01
C MET A 382 -6.15 -12.62 14.29
N ASN A 383 -6.03 -13.55 15.25
CA ASN A 383 -7.19 -14.28 15.78
C ASN A 383 -8.12 -13.39 16.60
N ASP A 384 -9.31 -13.89 16.91
CA ASP A 384 -10.36 -13.08 17.53
C ASP A 384 -10.02 -12.71 18.98
N TYR A 385 -9.26 -13.57 19.68
CA TYR A 385 -8.71 -13.27 21.01
C TYR A 385 -7.76 -12.07 20.99
N THR A 386 -6.73 -12.09 20.14
CA THR A 386 -5.76 -11.01 20.00
C THR A 386 -6.44 -9.73 19.50
N LYS A 387 -7.41 -9.87 18.57
CA LYS A 387 -8.22 -8.74 18.08
C LYS A 387 -9.00 -8.05 19.21
N ALA A 388 -9.57 -8.82 20.13
CA ALA A 388 -10.36 -8.28 21.25
C ALA A 388 -9.52 -7.52 22.29
N GLN A 389 -8.21 -7.75 22.34
CA GLN A 389 -7.30 -7.15 23.32
C GLN A 389 -6.53 -5.93 22.80
N ARG A 390 -6.60 -5.65 21.50
CA ARG A 390 -5.88 -4.53 20.88
C ARG A 390 -6.84 -3.43 20.50
N GLU A 391 -6.41 -2.19 20.72
CA GLU A 391 -7.13 -1.00 20.23
C GLU A 391 -7.17 -0.94 18.70
N PHE A 392 -6.24 -1.63 18.03
CA PHE A 392 -6.12 -1.70 16.58
C PHE A 392 -5.82 -3.12 16.07
N THR A 393 -6.45 -3.50 14.96
CA THR A 393 -6.30 -4.81 14.32
C THR A 393 -5.82 -4.64 12.87
N ALA A 394 -4.51 -4.61 12.69
CA ALA A 394 -3.91 -4.56 11.36
C ALA A 394 -4.15 -5.87 10.62
N GLY A 395 -4.74 -5.82 9.42
CA GLY A 395 -4.55 -6.89 8.43
C GLY A 395 -3.34 -6.57 7.57
N HIS A 396 -2.67 -7.59 7.03
CA HIS A 396 -1.60 -7.42 6.04
C HIS A 396 -1.89 -8.25 4.79
N MET A 397 -1.36 -7.85 3.65
CA MET A 397 -1.50 -8.57 2.39
C MET A 397 -0.17 -8.61 1.64
N ILE A 398 0.24 -9.81 1.23
CA ILE A 398 1.23 -9.98 0.16
C ILE A 398 0.53 -10.43 -1.12
N VAL A 399 1.10 -10.10 -2.26
CA VAL A 399 0.67 -10.63 -3.56
C VAL A 399 1.46 -11.89 -3.86
N VAL A 400 0.76 -12.95 -4.29
CA VAL A 400 1.38 -14.14 -4.87
C VAL A 400 0.62 -14.50 -6.14
N ALA A 401 1.32 -14.44 -7.27
CA ALA A 401 0.83 -14.95 -8.55
C ALA A 401 1.49 -16.29 -8.86
N LYS A 402 0.72 -17.24 -9.36
CA LYS A 402 1.23 -18.52 -9.89
C LYS A 402 1.10 -18.51 -11.39
N LEU A 403 2.19 -18.69 -12.09
CA LEU A 403 2.29 -18.58 -13.55
C LEU A 403 2.33 -19.96 -14.20
N ASP A 404 1.89 -20.03 -15.46
CA ASP A 404 2.08 -21.23 -16.29
C ASP A 404 3.51 -21.28 -16.82
N THR A 405 4.29 -22.26 -16.35
CA THR A 405 5.69 -22.42 -16.74
C THR A 405 5.88 -22.87 -18.18
N ASN A 406 4.81 -23.30 -18.87
CA ASN A 406 4.87 -23.56 -20.32
C ASN A 406 4.86 -22.25 -21.12
N LEU A 407 4.37 -21.15 -20.53
CA LEU A 407 4.26 -19.84 -21.17
C LEU A 407 5.30 -18.84 -20.68
N ASN A 408 5.94 -19.11 -19.53
CA ASN A 408 6.86 -18.19 -18.88
C ASN A 408 7.97 -18.90 -18.11
N PRO A 409 9.20 -18.35 -18.08
CA PRO A 409 10.29 -18.96 -17.30
C PRO A 409 10.09 -18.87 -15.79
N TYR A 410 9.26 -17.95 -15.29
CA TYR A 410 8.99 -17.79 -13.87
C TYR A 410 7.72 -18.58 -13.47
N LYS A 411 7.78 -19.21 -12.30
CA LYS A 411 6.68 -19.97 -11.69
C LYS A 411 5.84 -19.09 -10.77
N TYR A 412 6.46 -18.12 -10.10
CA TYR A 412 5.79 -17.23 -9.15
C TYR A 412 6.16 -15.78 -9.35
N ILE A 413 5.23 -14.88 -9.01
CA ILE A 413 5.54 -13.49 -8.68
C ILE A 413 5.08 -13.23 -7.25
N VAL A 414 5.99 -12.76 -6.41
CA VAL A 414 5.69 -12.36 -5.03
C VAL A 414 5.92 -10.87 -4.91
N TYR A 415 4.95 -10.12 -4.41
CA TYR A 415 5.14 -8.72 -4.04
C TYR A 415 4.72 -8.51 -2.60
N GLU A 416 5.60 -7.89 -1.84
CA GLU A 416 5.35 -7.40 -0.49
C GLU A 416 5.83 -5.95 -0.47
N LYS A 417 5.13 -5.08 0.24
CA LYS A 417 5.42 -3.66 0.21
C LYS A 417 6.86 -3.45 0.68
N ASP A 418 7.21 -3.77 1.92
CA ASP A 418 8.51 -3.47 2.53
C ASP A 418 9.67 -4.24 1.87
N PHE A 419 9.38 -5.06 0.86
CA PHE A 419 10.31 -5.96 0.19
C PHE A 419 10.50 -5.69 -1.31
N GLY A 420 9.48 -5.22 -2.03
CA GLY A 420 9.45 -5.16 -3.50
C GLY A 420 8.86 -6.42 -4.15
N ALA A 421 9.07 -6.61 -5.46
CA ALA A 421 8.51 -7.77 -6.18
C ALA A 421 9.57 -8.69 -6.77
N PHE A 422 9.37 -10.00 -6.65
CA PHE A 422 10.26 -11.05 -7.16
C PHE A 422 9.54 -11.94 -8.15
N GLY A 423 10.18 -12.20 -9.29
CA GLY A 423 9.83 -13.32 -10.17
C GLY A 423 10.72 -14.51 -9.85
N LEU A 424 10.12 -15.62 -9.42
CA LEU A 424 10.82 -16.82 -8.94
C LEU A 424 10.56 -18.00 -9.86
N THR A 425 11.52 -18.92 -9.97
CA THR A 425 11.48 -20.04 -10.91
C THR A 425 11.09 -21.38 -10.26
N ASP A 426 11.16 -21.50 -8.94
CA ASP A 426 10.91 -22.75 -8.22
C ASP A 426 10.28 -22.56 -6.84
N ASP A 427 9.86 -23.68 -6.22
CA ASP A 427 9.19 -23.70 -4.91
C ASP A 427 10.15 -23.41 -3.75
N GLU A 428 11.42 -23.79 -3.88
CA GLU A 428 12.47 -23.57 -2.87
C GLU A 428 12.75 -22.07 -2.69
N SER A 429 12.82 -21.32 -3.81
CA SER A 429 12.98 -19.87 -3.78
C SER A 429 11.76 -19.19 -3.18
N LEU A 430 10.54 -19.71 -3.41
CA LEU A 430 9.31 -19.20 -2.80
C LEU A 430 9.31 -19.46 -1.29
N GLU A 431 9.66 -20.68 -0.87
CA GLU A 431 9.79 -21.05 0.54
C GLU A 431 10.73 -20.10 1.26
N TYR A 432 11.96 -19.93 0.76
CA TYR A 432 12.93 -19.00 1.33
C TYR A 432 12.40 -17.57 1.43
N LEU A 433 11.79 -17.06 0.37
CA LEU A 433 11.27 -15.69 0.35
C LEU A 433 10.19 -15.50 1.43
N ILE A 434 9.31 -16.48 1.60
CA ILE A 434 8.22 -16.39 2.56
C ILE A 434 8.75 -16.62 3.99
N SER A 435 9.51 -17.68 4.22
CA SER A 435 9.93 -18.13 5.55
C SER A 435 11.01 -17.25 6.17
N GLU A 436 12.03 -16.89 5.39
CA GLU A 436 13.22 -16.22 5.90
C GLU A 436 13.18 -14.70 5.74
N GLN A 437 12.34 -14.20 4.84
CA GLN A 437 12.31 -12.78 4.51
C GLN A 437 11.00 -12.10 4.88
N ILE A 438 9.85 -12.65 4.45
CA ILE A 438 8.56 -11.97 4.62
C ILE A 438 7.94 -12.23 6.00
N LEU A 439 7.78 -13.49 6.44
CA LEU A 439 7.17 -13.79 7.74
C LEU A 439 7.90 -13.14 8.93
N PRO A 440 9.25 -13.07 8.97
CA PRO A 440 9.98 -12.43 10.06
C PRO A 440 9.62 -10.94 10.25
N LEU A 441 9.23 -10.22 9.19
CA LEU A 441 8.77 -8.83 9.26
C LEU A 441 7.58 -8.64 10.19
N TYR A 442 6.78 -9.71 10.41
CA TYR A 442 5.53 -9.65 11.17
C TYR A 442 5.56 -10.47 12.46
N SER A 443 6.73 -10.92 12.93
CA SER A 443 6.89 -11.80 14.10
C SER A 443 6.26 -11.27 15.40
N GLY A 444 6.09 -9.95 15.56
CA GLY A 444 5.40 -9.32 16.72
C GLY A 444 3.92 -8.97 16.49
N MET A 445 3.40 -9.18 15.28
CA MET A 445 2.02 -8.84 14.93
C MET A 445 1.03 -9.95 15.31
N ASN A 446 1.53 -11.16 15.63
CA ASN A 446 0.73 -12.32 16.04
C ASN A 446 -0.37 -12.63 15.02
N TYR A 447 0.01 -12.58 13.74
CA TYR A 447 -0.86 -13.04 12.67
C TYR A 447 -0.96 -14.55 12.73
N SER A 448 -2.17 -15.04 12.97
CA SER A 448 -2.49 -16.45 13.20
C SER A 448 -3.62 -16.97 12.29
N LYS A 449 -4.18 -16.09 11.45
CA LYS A 449 -5.16 -16.42 10.41
C LYS A 449 -4.61 -16.05 9.04
N ILE A 450 -4.71 -16.97 8.10
CA ILE A 450 -4.22 -16.84 6.72
C ILE A 450 -5.36 -17.15 5.75
N LYS A 451 -5.46 -16.36 4.69
CA LYS A 451 -6.41 -16.61 3.61
C LYS A 451 -5.81 -16.30 2.25
N LEU A 452 -5.96 -17.23 1.30
CA LEU A 452 -5.65 -16.99 -0.11
C LEU A 452 -6.89 -16.51 -0.86
N VAL A 453 -6.79 -15.33 -1.46
CA VAL A 453 -7.88 -14.70 -2.22
C VAL A 453 -7.41 -14.40 -3.64
N LYS A 454 -8.12 -14.94 -4.62
CA LYS A 454 -7.92 -14.62 -6.03
C LYS A 454 -8.59 -13.30 -6.37
N TYR A 455 -7.87 -12.42 -7.04
CA TYR A 455 -8.36 -11.11 -7.48
C TYR A 455 -8.35 -10.94 -9.01
N GLY A 456 -7.68 -11.83 -9.73
CA GLY A 456 -7.62 -11.81 -11.19
C GLY A 456 -6.90 -13.02 -11.78
N GLU A 457 -6.72 -12.96 -13.10
CA GLU A 457 -5.96 -13.92 -13.90
C GLU A 457 -4.85 -13.19 -14.65
N ALA A 458 -3.73 -13.88 -14.90
CA ALA A 458 -2.71 -13.44 -15.83
C ALA A 458 -3.29 -13.47 -17.25
N SER A 459 -3.18 -12.35 -17.96
CA SER A 459 -3.58 -12.21 -19.36
C SER A 459 -2.45 -12.62 -20.30
N ALA A 460 -2.72 -12.68 -21.61
CA ALA A 460 -1.66 -12.89 -22.60
C ALA A 460 -0.62 -11.78 -22.52
N GLU A 461 -1.06 -10.53 -22.34
CA GLU A 461 -0.21 -9.36 -22.17
C GLU A 461 0.64 -9.46 -20.89
N THR A 462 0.15 -10.12 -19.83
CA THR A 462 0.97 -10.44 -18.65
C THR A 462 2.14 -11.33 -19.04
N TYR A 463 1.89 -12.42 -19.76
CA TYR A 463 2.93 -13.36 -20.15
C TYR A 463 3.93 -12.73 -21.13
N ASP A 464 3.46 -11.97 -22.11
CA ASP A 464 4.31 -11.21 -23.04
C ASP A 464 5.26 -10.29 -22.30
N LEU A 465 4.73 -9.49 -21.36
CA LEU A 465 5.53 -8.59 -20.53
C LEU A 465 6.60 -9.37 -19.75
N LEU A 466 6.21 -10.45 -19.06
CA LEU A 466 7.12 -11.19 -18.18
C LEU A 466 8.20 -11.94 -18.96
N ASN A 467 7.94 -12.35 -20.19
CA ASN A 467 8.93 -12.97 -21.08
C ASN A 467 9.99 -11.97 -21.55
N GLU A 468 9.70 -10.66 -21.53
CA GLU A 468 10.68 -9.62 -21.81
C GLU A 468 11.58 -9.30 -20.60
N ILE A 469 11.22 -9.75 -19.38
CA ILE A 469 12.01 -9.50 -18.18
C ILE A 469 13.12 -10.53 -18.09
N LYS A 470 14.36 -10.07 -18.22
CA LYS A 470 15.55 -10.93 -18.09
C LYS A 470 15.87 -11.21 -16.63
N PRO A 471 16.38 -12.41 -16.30
CA PRO A 471 16.80 -12.72 -14.95
C PRO A 471 18.00 -11.89 -14.53
N GLN A 472 18.11 -11.69 -13.23
CA GLN A 472 19.31 -11.19 -12.58
C GLN A 472 20.33 -12.32 -12.46
N THR A 473 21.60 -11.98 -12.63
CA THR A 473 22.70 -12.93 -12.63
C THR A 473 23.76 -12.52 -11.62
N SER A 474 24.48 -13.50 -11.10
CA SER A 474 25.73 -13.28 -10.35
C SER A 474 26.81 -12.70 -11.27
N ILE A 475 27.86 -12.13 -10.65
CA ILE A 475 29.16 -11.82 -11.28
C ILE A 475 29.61 -13.02 -12.14
N PRO A 476 30.24 -12.83 -13.32
CA PRO A 476 30.79 -13.93 -14.11
C PRO A 476 31.69 -14.79 -13.21
N GLN A 477 31.38 -16.09 -13.10
CA GLN A 477 32.21 -17.05 -12.39
C GLN A 477 33.62 -16.99 -12.98
N LYS A 478 34.59 -16.51 -12.21
CA LYS A 478 35.98 -16.95 -12.43
C LYS A 478 36.01 -18.41 -11.99
N GLU A 479 36.40 -19.29 -12.90
CA GLU A 479 36.77 -20.67 -12.60
C GLU A 479 37.67 -20.68 -11.36
N SER A 480 37.20 -21.31 -10.28
CA SER A 480 37.97 -21.38 -9.04
C SER A 480 39.11 -22.37 -9.21
N THR A 481 40.34 -21.86 -9.29
CA THR A 481 41.49 -22.61 -8.81
C THR A 481 41.43 -22.62 -7.29
N ALA A 482 41.35 -23.82 -6.72
CA ALA A 482 41.35 -24.08 -5.28
C ALA A 482 42.55 -23.45 -4.57
N SER A 483 42.34 -22.87 -3.38
CA SER A 483 43.16 -23.16 -2.20
C SER A 483 42.53 -22.57 -0.93
N ASP A 484 42.61 -23.36 0.13
CA ASP A 484 42.08 -23.18 1.48
C ASP A 484 42.53 -21.91 2.22
N SER A 485 41.68 -21.38 3.11
CA SER A 485 41.89 -21.48 4.56
C SER A 485 40.86 -20.65 5.36
N ILE A 486 40.34 -21.29 6.40
CA ILE A 486 39.43 -20.77 7.42
C ILE A 486 40.25 -20.05 8.52
N ASN A 487 39.84 -18.85 8.95
CA ASN A 487 39.73 -18.51 10.38
C ASN A 487 39.02 -17.15 10.65
N THR A 488 37.90 -17.28 11.36
CA THR A 488 37.13 -16.40 12.27
C THR A 488 37.75 -15.08 12.81
N TYR A 489 36.95 -13.99 12.91
CA TYR A 489 36.46 -13.37 14.18
C TYR A 489 35.65 -12.03 14.00
N PHE A 490 34.49 -11.99 14.67
CA PHE A 490 33.63 -10.91 15.24
C PHE A 490 32.62 -9.99 14.49
N ASP A 491 31.41 -10.10 15.04
CA ASP A 491 30.27 -9.19 15.13
C ASP A 491 30.55 -7.79 15.74
N ASN A 492 29.74 -6.82 15.27
CA ASN A 492 29.09 -5.70 15.99
C ASN A 492 29.30 -4.33 15.35
N ALA A 493 28.29 -3.85 14.60
CA ALA A 493 28.02 -2.42 14.45
C ALA A 493 26.59 -2.15 13.92
N PHE A 494 25.56 -2.32 14.76
CA PHE A 494 24.25 -1.67 14.51
C PHE A 494 23.61 -0.99 15.73
N PHE A 495 24.35 -0.84 16.83
CA PHE A 495 23.95 -0.02 17.97
C PHE A 495 25.04 1.01 18.30
N LYS A 496 24.92 2.25 17.80
CA LYS A 496 25.34 3.49 18.48
C LYS A 496 25.12 4.72 17.58
N LEU A 497 23.92 5.29 17.66
CA LEU A 497 23.73 6.74 17.63
C LEU A 497 23.38 7.18 19.05
N TYR A 498 24.38 7.24 19.93
CA TYR A 498 24.37 8.06 21.13
C TYR A 498 25.83 8.29 21.59
N LYS A 499 26.20 9.58 21.71
CA LYS A 499 27.47 10.17 22.20
C LYS A 499 28.57 10.49 21.17
N GLU A 500 28.44 11.72 20.66
CA GLU A 500 29.42 12.82 20.53
C GLU A 500 30.95 12.57 20.61
N SER A 501 31.62 13.29 19.70
CA SER A 501 32.92 14.00 19.81
C SER A 501 34.22 13.23 20.08
N ASN A 502 35.08 13.10 19.05
CA ASN A 502 36.36 13.85 18.88
C ASN A 502 37.35 13.17 17.92
N LYS A 503 37.79 13.98 16.93
CA LYS A 503 39.10 14.12 16.27
C LYS A 503 40.03 12.95 15.86
N GLU A 504 40.37 13.06 14.57
CA GLU A 504 41.70 13.05 13.90
C GLU A 504 42.45 11.76 13.53
N ASN A 505 42.61 11.63 12.19
CA ASN A 505 43.78 11.23 11.39
C ASN A 505 44.33 9.78 11.42
N ALA A 506 44.26 9.10 10.27
CA ALA A 506 45.42 8.87 9.37
C ALA A 506 45.00 8.12 8.08
N ILE A 507 45.82 8.31 7.05
CA ILE A 507 45.63 8.04 5.63
C ILE A 507 46.49 6.82 5.20
N ASN A 508 45.94 5.90 4.39
CA ASN A 508 46.46 5.38 3.10
C ASN A 508 46.18 3.89 2.79
N GLN A 509 45.60 3.72 1.58
CA GLN A 509 45.89 2.76 0.50
C GLN A 509 45.59 1.25 0.62
N VAL A 510 44.62 0.86 -0.26
CA VAL A 510 44.62 -0.25 -1.22
C VAL A 510 44.68 -1.68 -0.67
N ASN A 511 43.52 -2.36 -0.68
CA ASN A 511 43.30 -3.50 -1.57
C ASN A 511 41.80 -3.76 -1.75
N GLU A 512 41.40 -3.84 -3.02
CA GLU A 512 40.09 -4.31 -3.48
C GLU A 512 39.85 -5.73 -2.96
N THR A 513 38.77 -5.94 -2.22
CA THR A 513 38.04 -7.21 -2.18
C THR A 513 36.59 -6.93 -1.81
N ASP A 514 35.69 -7.29 -2.72
CA ASP A 514 34.26 -7.45 -2.47
C ASP A 514 34.09 -8.48 -1.34
N VAL A 515 33.78 -8.01 -0.12
CA VAL A 515 33.37 -8.90 0.97
C VAL A 515 31.86 -8.77 1.10
N PHE A 516 31.16 -9.70 0.44
CA PHE A 516 29.74 -9.93 0.64
C PHE A 516 29.45 -10.41 2.06
N GLY A 517 28.27 -10.04 2.55
CA GLY A 517 27.67 -10.65 3.73
C GLY A 517 27.63 -12.17 3.62
N VAL A 518 27.74 -12.83 4.76
CA VAL A 518 27.83 -14.29 4.91
C VAL A 518 26.62 -14.96 4.25
N CYS A 519 26.88 -15.83 3.26
CA CYS A 519 25.87 -16.71 2.69
C CYS A 519 25.29 -17.57 3.81
N ARG A 520 23.97 -17.55 4.01
CA ARG A 520 23.32 -18.50 4.93
C ARG A 520 23.07 -19.79 4.17
N ASN A 521 23.64 -20.90 4.65
CA ASN A 521 23.45 -22.23 4.08
C ASN A 521 22.07 -22.78 4.41
#